data_AF-A0A925XMF8-F1
#
_entry.id   AF-A0A925XMF8-F1
#
_cell.length_a   1.000
_cell.length_b   1.000
_cell.length_c   1.000
_cell.angle_alpha   90.00
_cell.angle_beta   90.00
_cell.angle_gamma   90.00
#
_symmetry.space_group_name_H-M   'P 1'
#
loop_
_entity.id
_entity.type
_entity.pdbx_description
1 polymer ?
#
loop_
_entity_poly.entity_id
_entity_poly.type
_entity_poly.pdbx_seq_one_letter_code
_entity_poly.pdbx_strand_id
1 'polypeptide(L)'
;MNSNTLLLRQVHPSFVQQGRVTSQAFRPTPKDEQKLSMYDGDQIAPQPAHRHYTETLGCASIGVLGVTVAECTGLNLPAIADPKPFPEHVVLDYSSFPKHVIETKAKLLKVKAENRGWLFESARAT
;
A
#
# COMPACT_ATOMS: atom_id res chain seq x y z
N MET A 1 2.42 4.55 14.95
CA MET A 1 2.44 3.16 14.47
C MET A 1 3.23 2.27 15.42
N ASN A 2 2.76 1.03 15.62
CA ASN A 2 3.38 -0.06 16.35
C ASN A 2 3.56 -1.27 15.41
N SER A 3 4.16 -2.37 15.87
CA SER A 3 4.44 -3.55 15.03
C SER A 3 3.21 -4.19 14.39
N ASN A 4 2.05 -4.10 15.04
CA ASN A 4 0.80 -4.69 14.56
C ASN A 4 -0.02 -3.73 13.70
N THR A 5 0.37 -2.44 13.62
CA THR A 5 -0.31 -1.46 12.77
C THR A 5 -0.40 -1.98 11.35
N LEU A 6 -1.62 -2.02 10.82
CA LEU A 6 -1.89 -2.45 9.45
C LEU A 6 -1.75 -1.26 8.51
N LEU A 7 -0.76 -1.29 7.63
CA LEU A 7 -0.57 -0.29 6.59
C LEU A 7 -1.49 -0.61 5.41
N LEU A 8 -2.31 0.34 5.03
CA LEU A 8 -3.32 0.17 3.99
C LEU A 8 -2.81 0.67 2.64
N ARG A 9 -2.85 -0.20 1.64
CA ARG A 9 -2.44 0.08 0.26
C ARG A 9 -3.64 0.14 -0.66
N GLN A 10 -3.78 1.29 -1.32
CA GLN A 10 -4.73 1.47 -2.42
C GLN A 10 -4.22 0.74 -3.67
N VAL A 11 -5.06 -0.07 -4.29
CA VAL A 11 -4.68 -0.89 -5.45
C VAL A 11 -5.27 -0.28 -6.71
N HIS A 12 -4.41 0.25 -7.58
CA HIS A 12 -4.82 0.78 -8.87
C HIS A 12 -5.31 -0.36 -9.81
N PRO A 13 -6.37 -0.15 -10.62
CA PRO A 13 -6.89 -1.19 -11.52
C PRO A 13 -5.84 -1.83 -12.44
N SER A 14 -4.88 -1.05 -12.97
CA SER A 14 -3.82 -1.55 -13.86
C SER A 14 -2.82 -2.49 -13.17
N PHE A 15 -2.82 -2.55 -11.84
CA PHE A 15 -1.97 -3.45 -11.08
C PHE A 15 -2.62 -4.81 -10.84
N VAL A 16 -3.80 -5.06 -11.42
CA VAL A 16 -4.44 -6.36 -11.42
C VAL A 16 -4.41 -6.97 -12.82
N GLN A 17 -3.94 -8.22 -12.89
CA GLN A 17 -3.88 -8.99 -14.14
C GLN A 17 -4.50 -10.35 -13.90
N GLN A 18 -5.44 -10.75 -14.76
CA GLN A 18 -6.16 -12.03 -14.63
C GLN A 18 -6.76 -12.24 -13.22
N GLY A 19 -7.29 -11.16 -12.63
CA GLY A 19 -7.89 -11.18 -11.28
C GLY A 19 -6.90 -11.26 -10.12
N ARG A 20 -5.58 -11.22 -10.37
CA ARG A 20 -4.54 -11.27 -9.33
C ARG A 20 -3.80 -9.95 -9.21
N VAL A 21 -3.45 -9.58 -7.99
CA VAL A 21 -2.67 -8.37 -7.73
C VAL A 21 -1.21 -8.63 -8.13
N THR A 22 -0.65 -7.70 -8.90
CA THR A 22 0.75 -7.76 -9.30
C THR A 22 1.62 -7.08 -8.26
N SER A 23 2.92 -7.39 -8.24
CA SER A 23 3.87 -6.73 -7.33
C SER A 23 4.00 -5.22 -7.59
N GLN A 24 3.47 -4.70 -8.70
CA GLN A 24 3.42 -3.26 -8.97
C GLN A 24 2.63 -2.51 -7.90
N ALA A 25 1.62 -3.14 -7.28
CA ALA A 25 0.87 -2.53 -6.19
C ALA A 25 1.74 -2.18 -4.96
N PHE A 26 2.87 -2.87 -4.78
CA PHE A 26 3.80 -2.69 -3.65
C PHE A 26 5.16 -2.15 -4.08
N ARG A 27 5.27 -1.60 -5.29
CA ARG A 27 6.51 -1.05 -5.84
C ARG A 27 6.33 0.45 -6.13
N PRO A 28 7.23 1.33 -5.67
CA PRO A 28 7.22 2.72 -6.09
C PRO A 28 7.37 2.85 -7.61
N THR A 29 6.59 3.78 -8.18
CA THR A 29 6.74 4.28 -9.54
C THR A 29 7.77 5.42 -9.59
N PRO A 30 8.26 5.85 -10.78
CA PRO A 30 9.23 6.93 -10.86
C PRO A 30 8.79 8.24 -10.19
N LYS A 31 7.50 8.59 -10.28
CA LYS A 31 6.93 9.79 -9.64
C LYS A 31 6.86 9.72 -8.10
N ASP A 32 7.02 8.53 -7.54
CA ASP A 32 6.92 8.31 -6.10
C ASP A 32 8.25 8.58 -5.38
N GLU A 33 9.33 8.93 -6.11
CA GLU A 33 10.65 9.22 -5.52
C GLU A 33 11.16 8.13 -4.56
N GLN A 34 10.87 6.86 -4.90
CA GLN A 34 11.14 5.68 -4.06
C GLN A 34 10.34 5.61 -2.73
N LYS A 35 9.33 6.44 -2.53
CA LYS A 35 8.47 6.46 -1.34
C LYS A 35 7.05 6.01 -1.69
N LEU A 36 6.70 4.79 -1.31
CA LEU A 36 5.37 4.24 -1.62
C LEU A 36 4.35 4.70 -0.58
N SER A 37 3.34 5.45 -1.00
CA SER A 37 2.25 5.91 -0.13
C SER A 37 1.35 4.75 0.35
N MET A 38 1.01 4.83 1.63
CA MET A 38 0.14 3.95 2.41
C MET A 38 -0.73 4.81 3.35
N TYR A 39 -1.70 4.18 4.01
CA TYR A 39 -2.39 4.78 5.17
C TYR A 39 -2.06 4.02 6.46
N ASP A 40 -2.02 4.74 7.57
CA ASP A 40 -1.96 4.21 8.94
C ASP A 40 -3.33 3.63 9.33
N GLY A 41 -3.45 2.30 9.34
CA GLY A 41 -4.69 1.60 9.69
C GLY A 41 -5.10 1.73 11.16
N ASP A 42 -4.23 2.25 12.04
CA ASP A 42 -4.64 2.61 13.40
C ASP A 42 -5.43 3.92 13.42
N GLN A 43 -5.33 4.74 12.37
CA GLN A 43 -5.98 6.04 12.26
C GLN A 43 -7.18 6.06 11.31
N ILE A 44 -7.20 5.18 10.30
CA ILE A 44 -8.30 5.11 9.32
C ILE A 44 -8.61 3.67 8.93
N ALA A 45 -9.91 3.35 8.83
CA ALA A 45 -10.36 2.03 8.38
C ALA A 45 -10.23 1.87 6.84
N PRO A 46 -10.18 0.63 6.31
CA PRO A 46 -9.99 0.36 4.88
C PRO A 46 -10.99 1.07 3.94
N GLN A 47 -12.29 1.02 4.26
CA GLN A 47 -13.32 1.64 3.42
C GLN A 47 -13.23 3.18 3.42
N PRO A 48 -13.13 3.87 4.58
CA PRO A 48 -12.85 5.31 4.61
C PRO A 48 -11.54 5.70 3.90
N ALA A 49 -10.48 4.90 4.01
CA ALA A 49 -9.22 5.16 3.32
C ALA A 49 -9.38 5.09 1.79
N HIS A 50 -10.13 4.09 1.29
CA HIS A 50 -10.50 4.00 -0.13
C HIS A 50 -11.29 5.23 -0.56
N ARG A 51 -12.34 5.59 0.17
CA ARG A 51 -13.16 6.78 -0.11
C ARG A 51 -12.31 8.05 -0.19
N HIS A 52 -11.47 8.29 0.80
CA HIS A 52 -10.58 9.45 0.80
C HIS A 52 -9.66 9.45 -0.43
N TYR A 53 -9.07 8.31 -0.77
CA TYR A 53 -8.20 8.20 -1.93
C TYR A 53 -8.93 8.44 -3.27
N THR A 54 -10.15 7.93 -3.41
CA THR A 54 -10.90 8.01 -4.68
C THR A 54 -11.72 9.29 -4.82
N GLU A 55 -12.39 9.73 -3.76
CA GLU A 55 -13.31 10.87 -3.81
C GLU A 55 -12.61 12.18 -3.42
N THR A 56 -11.71 12.18 -2.42
CA THR A 56 -11.02 13.39 -1.98
C THR A 56 -9.77 13.67 -2.80
N LEU A 57 -8.94 12.65 -3.06
CA LEU A 57 -7.71 12.80 -3.86
C LEU A 57 -7.92 12.55 -5.36
N GLY A 58 -9.11 12.10 -5.78
CA GLY A 58 -9.44 11.88 -7.20
C GLY A 58 -8.63 10.75 -7.87
N CYS A 59 -8.03 9.84 -7.11
CA CYS A 59 -7.19 8.77 -7.63
C CYS A 59 -7.99 7.49 -7.90
N ALA A 60 -7.56 6.66 -8.85
CA ALA A 60 -8.22 5.39 -9.12
C ALA A 60 -7.75 4.28 -8.17
N SER A 61 -8.69 3.58 -7.55
CA SER A 61 -8.45 2.41 -6.71
C SER A 61 -9.62 1.42 -6.80
N ILE A 62 -9.33 0.13 -6.97
CA ILE A 62 -10.34 -0.93 -6.96
C ILE A 62 -10.55 -1.55 -5.56
N GLY A 63 -9.76 -1.12 -4.57
CA GLY A 63 -9.82 -1.68 -3.23
C GLY A 63 -8.57 -1.44 -2.41
N VAL A 64 -8.61 -1.96 -1.19
CA VAL A 64 -7.55 -1.83 -0.19
C VAL A 64 -7.01 -3.20 0.17
N LEU A 65 -5.69 -3.33 0.05
CA LEU A 65 -4.92 -4.41 0.66
C LEU A 65 -4.11 -3.86 1.83
N GLY A 66 -3.47 -4.73 2.62
CA GLY A 66 -2.59 -4.23 3.66
C GLY A 66 -1.48 -5.19 4.05
N VAL A 67 -0.46 -4.62 4.69
CA VAL A 67 0.69 -5.28 5.32
C VAL A 67 0.96 -4.65 6.68
N THR A 68 1.47 -5.41 7.63
CA THR A 68 1.79 -4.86 8.96
C THR A 68 3.14 -4.17 8.97
N VAL A 69 3.35 -3.25 9.91
CA VAL A 69 4.67 -2.66 10.16
C VAL A 69 5.72 -3.76 10.44
N ALA A 70 5.37 -4.80 11.20
CA ALA A 70 6.28 -5.94 11.44
C ALA A 70 6.70 -6.66 10.15
N GLU A 71 5.79 -6.86 9.20
CA GLU A 71 6.10 -7.45 7.89
C GLU A 71 7.07 -6.58 7.09
N CYS A 72 6.91 -5.25 7.13
CA CYS A 72 7.82 -4.31 6.50
C CYS A 72 9.20 -4.29 7.19
N THR A 73 9.22 -4.21 8.52
CA THR A 73 10.45 -4.24 9.33
C THR A 73 11.22 -5.54 9.14
N GLY A 74 10.54 -6.69 9.04
CA GLY A 74 11.19 -7.97 8.73
C GLY A 74 11.87 -8.02 7.35
N LEU A 75 11.51 -7.10 6.45
CA LEU A 75 12.19 -6.89 5.17
C LEU A 75 13.19 -5.74 5.22
N ASN A 76 13.52 -5.18 6.38
CA ASN A 76 14.29 -3.95 6.53
C ASN A 76 13.72 -2.78 5.72
N LEU A 77 12.40 -2.71 5.54
CA LEU A 77 11.73 -1.64 4.82
C LEU A 77 11.01 -0.72 5.82
N PRO A 78 11.52 0.50 6.06
CA PRO A 78 10.93 1.40 7.05
C PRO A 78 9.58 1.95 6.59
N ALA A 79 8.61 1.95 7.51
CA ALA A 79 7.36 2.70 7.40
C ALA A 79 7.47 3.99 8.20
N ILE A 80 7.32 5.13 7.54
CA ILE A 80 7.53 6.46 8.11
C ILE A 80 6.21 7.22 8.07
N ALA A 81 5.76 7.72 9.22
CA ALA A 81 4.61 8.61 9.26
C ALA A 81 4.94 9.90 8.50
N ASP A 82 4.07 10.28 7.58
CA ASP A 82 4.22 11.46 6.75
C ASP A 82 2.89 12.22 6.73
N PRO A 83 2.45 12.81 7.86
CA PRO A 83 1.06 13.23 8.11
C PRO A 83 0.62 14.47 7.30
N LYS A 84 1.33 14.79 6.21
CA LYS A 84 0.97 15.85 5.27
C LYS A 84 0.71 15.23 3.89
N PRO A 85 -0.37 15.61 3.20
CA PRO A 85 -1.33 16.66 3.57
C PRO A 85 -2.44 16.20 4.53
N PHE A 86 -2.47 14.92 4.94
CA PHE A 86 -3.50 14.36 5.83
C PHE A 86 -2.87 13.43 6.90
N PRO A 87 -3.45 13.32 8.11
CA PRO A 87 -2.78 12.74 9.28
C PRO A 87 -2.46 11.25 9.16
N GLU A 88 -3.25 10.51 8.40
CA GLU A 88 -3.12 9.07 8.28
C GLU A 88 -2.12 8.65 7.20
N HIS A 89 -1.44 9.60 6.54
CA HIS A 89 -0.49 9.29 5.49
C HIS A 89 0.81 8.68 6.04
N VAL A 90 1.25 7.60 5.40
CA VAL A 90 2.47 6.86 5.71
C VAL A 90 3.20 6.55 4.41
N VAL A 91 4.52 6.56 4.45
CA VAL A 91 5.35 6.11 3.32
C VAL A 91 6.18 4.88 3.69
N LEU A 92 6.26 3.92 2.78
CA LEU A 92 7.33 2.92 2.79
C LEU A 92 8.51 3.48 2.01
N ASP A 93 9.65 3.68 2.67
CA ASP A 93 10.82 4.31 2.07
C ASP A 93 11.77 3.27 1.47
N TYR A 94 11.82 3.25 0.14
CA TYR A 94 12.71 2.39 -0.63
C TYR A 94 14.00 3.08 -1.08
N SER A 95 14.23 4.35 -0.73
CA SER A 95 15.33 5.19 -1.24
C SER A 95 16.73 4.59 -1.04
N SER A 96 16.88 3.75 -0.02
CA SER A 96 18.14 3.07 0.32
C SER A 96 18.38 1.76 -0.44
N PHE A 97 17.49 1.36 -1.37
CA PHE A 97 17.59 0.07 -2.06
C PHE A 97 17.81 0.21 -3.57
N PRO A 98 18.65 -0.65 -4.16
CA PRO A 98 18.75 -0.74 -5.62
C PRO A 98 17.49 -1.38 -6.21
N LYS A 99 17.19 -1.07 -7.47
CA LYS A 99 15.99 -1.50 -8.20
C LYS A 99 15.63 -2.99 -8.04
N HIS A 100 16.61 -3.89 -8.12
CA HIS A 100 16.38 -5.34 -8.02
C HIS A 100 15.94 -5.77 -6.60
N VAL A 101 16.43 -5.10 -5.56
CA VAL A 101 16.01 -5.33 -4.18
C VAL A 101 14.58 -4.82 -3.97
N ILE A 102 14.25 -3.66 -4.52
CA ILE A 102 12.88 -3.10 -4.48
C ILE A 102 11.89 -4.08 -5.11
N GLU A 103 12.20 -4.62 -6.28
CA GLU A 103 11.36 -5.62 -6.96
C GLU A 103 11.16 -6.88 -6.11
N THR A 104 12.21 -7.33 -5.41
CA THR A 104 12.14 -8.49 -4.53
C THR A 104 11.25 -8.20 -3.31
N LYS A 105 11.45 -7.06 -2.63
CA LYS A 105 10.63 -6.65 -1.48
C LYS A 105 9.16 -6.48 -1.86
N ALA A 106 8.88 -5.83 -2.99
CA ALA A 106 7.52 -5.63 -3.49
C ALA A 106 6.80 -6.96 -3.75
N LYS A 107 7.49 -7.97 -4.30
CA LYS A 107 6.94 -9.32 -4.46
C LYS A 107 6.60 -9.97 -3.12
N LEU A 108 7.48 -9.86 -2.13
CA LEU A 108 7.26 -10.43 -0.79
C LEU A 108 6.07 -9.77 -0.08
N LEU A 109 6.00 -8.43 -0.09
CA LEU A 109 4.85 -7.71 0.49
C LEU A 109 3.55 -8.05 -0.21
N LYS A 110 3.57 -8.13 -1.55
CA LYS A 110 2.42 -8.53 -2.34
C LYS A 110 1.88 -9.90 -1.88
N VAL A 111 2.76 -10.89 -1.71
CA VAL A 111 2.34 -12.23 -1.23
C VAL A 111 1.71 -12.16 0.16
N LYS A 112 2.28 -11.37 1.09
CA LYS A 112 1.69 -11.17 2.43
C LYS A 112 0.29 -10.55 2.35
N ALA A 113 0.14 -9.52 1.52
CA ALA A 113 -1.12 -8.84 1.30
C ALA A 113 -2.18 -9.74 0.62
N GLU A 114 -1.81 -10.49 -0.41
CA GLU A 114 -2.71 -11.45 -1.06
C GLU A 114 -3.18 -12.54 -0.10
N ASN A 115 -2.28 -13.09 0.72
CA ASN A 115 -2.64 -14.11 1.71
C ASN A 115 -3.61 -13.57 2.78
N ARG A 116 -3.53 -12.27 3.10
CA ARG A 116 -4.46 -11.59 3.99
C ARG A 116 -5.83 -11.34 3.33
N GLY A 117 -5.85 -11.25 2.01
CA GLY A 117 -7.05 -10.93 1.24
C GLY A 117 -7.37 -9.42 1.24
N TRP A 118 -8.39 -9.07 0.47
CA TRP A 118 -8.89 -7.71 0.38
C TRP A 118 -9.49 -7.26 1.71
N LEU A 119 -9.04 -6.10 2.18
CA LEU A 119 -9.59 -5.43 3.37
C LEU A 119 -10.83 -4.60 3.01
N PHE A 120 -10.92 -4.20 1.75
CA PHE A 120 -12.07 -3.59 1.11
C PHE A 120 -11.98 -3.79 -0.40
N GLU A 121 -13.07 -4.17 -1.05
CA GLU A 121 -13.20 -4.17 -2.51
C GLU A 121 -14.33 -3.24 -2.89
N SER A 122 -14.04 -2.24 -3.74
CA SER A 122 -15.13 -1.53 -4.40
C SER A 122 -15.80 -2.53 -5.33
N ALA A 123 -17.11 -2.75 -5.19
CA ALA A 123 -17.85 -3.62 -6.08
C ALA A 123 -17.50 -3.27 -7.53
N ARG A 124 -17.02 -4.26 -8.30
CA ARG A 124 -16.88 -4.08 -9.75
C ARG A 124 -18.26 -3.68 -10.25
N ALA A 125 -18.36 -2.56 -10.96
CA ALA A 125 -19.54 -2.31 -11.78
C ALA A 125 -19.71 -3.55 -12.67
N THR A 126 -20.73 -4.36 -12.35
CA THR A 126 -21.18 -5.49 -13.17
C THR A 126 -21.74 -4.98 -14.47
#